data_AF-A0A816MXG7-F1
#
_entry.id   AF-A0A816MXG7-F1
#
_cell.length_a   1.000
_cell.length_b   1.000
_cell.length_c   1.000
_cell.angle_alpha   90.00
_cell.angle_beta   90.00
_cell.angle_gamma   90.00
#
_symmetry.space_group_name_H-M   'P 1'
#
loop_
_entity.id
_entity.type
_entity.pdbx_description
1 polymer ?
#
loop_
_entity_poly.entity_id
_entity_poly.type
_entity_poly.pdbx_seq_one_letter_code
_entity_poly.pdbx_strand_id
1 'polypeptide(L)' 'MTKLTKQEAAVLALDENSNGGKDYLPSCLEELTGKEFVFQIRVMPFNFTPNHHTFTVSTITEENTMANLRIKLSFSGHKD' A
#
# COMPACT_ATOMS: atom_id res chain seq x y z
N MET A 1 1.25 8.95 -4.07
CA MET A 1 1.55 7.96 -5.13
C MET A 1 3.01 7.96 -5.53
N THR A 2 3.63 9.13 -5.70
CA THR A 2 5.05 9.30 -6.05
C THR A 2 6.05 8.45 -5.24
N LYS A 3 5.81 8.20 -3.93
CA LYS A 3 6.67 7.32 -3.14
C LYS A 3 6.70 5.85 -3.59
N LEU A 4 5.62 5.37 -4.21
CA LEU A 4 5.56 4.01 -4.77
C LEU A 4 5.94 4.06 -6.24
N THR A 5 5.25 4.88 -7.02
CA THR A 5 5.30 4.81 -8.49
C THR A 5 6.31 5.77 -9.12
N LYS A 6 6.91 6.68 -8.33
CA LYS A 6 7.72 7.83 -8.80
C LYS A 6 6.98 8.75 -9.77
N GLN A 7 5.67 8.57 -9.92
CA GLN A 7 4.82 9.33 -10.82
C GLN A 7 3.70 10.02 -10.05
N GLU A 8 3.29 11.19 -10.55
CA GLU A 8 2.14 11.92 -10.04
C GLU A 8 0.84 11.19 -10.39
N ALA A 9 -0.15 11.30 -9.50
CA ALA A 9 -1.43 10.60 -9.68
C ALA A 9 -2.16 11.03 -10.96
N ALA A 10 -2.04 12.31 -11.34
CA ALA A 10 -2.63 12.83 -12.59
C ALA A 10 -2.01 12.19 -13.84
N VAL A 11 -0.72 11.84 -13.81
CA VAL A 11 -0.06 11.17 -14.93
C VAL A 11 -0.56 9.73 -15.07
N LEU A 12 -0.71 9.02 -13.94
CA LEU A 12 -1.25 7.65 -13.92
C LEU A 12 -2.68 7.58 -14.49
N ALA A 13 -3.53 8.54 -14.13
CA ALA A 13 -4.90 8.59 -14.60
C ALA A 13 -5.01 8.82 -16.13
N LEU A 14 -4.03 9.50 -16.74
CA LEU A 14 -3.99 9.71 -18.18
C LEU A 14 -3.50 8.48 -18.93
N ASP A 15 -2.56 7.73 -18.35
CA ASP A 15 -2.02 6.50 -18.92
C ASP A 15 -3.11 5.43 -19.09
N GLU A 16 -3.97 5.27 -18.07
CA GLU A 16 -5.16 4.40 -18.11
C GLU A 16 -6.09 4.70 -19.30
N ASN A 17 -6.30 5.99 -19.60
CA ASN A 17 -7.20 6.41 -20.67
C ASN A 17 -6.58 6.26 -22.07
N SER A 18 -5.25 6.28 -22.18
CA SER A 18 -4.52 6.15 -23.46
C SER A 18 -4.36 4.71 -23.94
N ASN A 19 -4.34 3.73 -23.03
CA ASN A 19 -4.19 2.31 -23.38
C ASN A 19 -5.50 1.63 -23.85
N GLY A 20 -6.56 2.40 -24.09
CA GLY A 20 -7.80 1.91 -24.70
C GLY A 20 -8.52 0.83 -23.88
N GLY A 21 -8.37 0.83 -22.56
CA GLY A 21 -9.04 -0.12 -21.67
C GLY A 21 -8.51 -1.56 -21.73
N LYS A 22 -7.30 -1.78 -22.26
CA LYS A 22 -6.64 -3.08 -22.15
C LYS A 22 -6.21 -3.31 -20.69
N ASP A 23 -6.37 -4.54 -20.19
CA ASP A 23 -6.10 -4.95 -18.79
C ASP A 23 -4.63 -4.86 -18.34
N TYR A 24 -3.78 -4.14 -19.07
CA TYR A 24 -2.38 -3.97 -18.71
C TYR A 24 -2.25 -2.87 -17.65
N LEU A 25 -1.60 -3.22 -16.55
CA LEU A 25 -1.20 -2.26 -15.53
C LEU A 25 -0.18 -1.27 -16.13
N PRO A 26 -0.21 0.02 -15.76
CA PRO A 26 0.89 0.94 -16.02
C PRO A 26 2.23 0.33 -15.61
N SER A 27 3.27 0.49 -16.43
CA SER A 27 4.58 -0.16 -16.18
C SER A 27 5.16 0.20 -14.81
N CYS A 28 4.89 1.40 -14.29
CA CYS A 28 5.33 1.80 -12.95
C CYS A 28 4.67 0.99 -11.82
N LEU A 29 3.50 0.38 -12.05
CA LEU A 29 2.84 -0.55 -11.12
C LEU A 29 3.35 -1.97 -11.30
N GLU A 30 3.61 -2.40 -12.54
CA GLU A 30 4.26 -3.69 -12.81
C GLU A 30 5.59 -3.79 -12.05
N GLU A 31 6.38 -2.70 -12.06
CA GLU A 31 7.63 -2.57 -11.31
C GLU A 31 7.49 -2.71 -9.78
N LEU A 32 6.28 -2.60 -9.21
CA LEU A 32 6.06 -2.78 -7.76
C LEU A 32 5.89 -4.25 -7.38
N THR A 33 5.58 -5.11 -8.34
CA THR A 33 5.34 -6.54 -8.09
C THR A 33 6.59 -7.19 -7.49
N GLY A 34 6.42 -7.85 -6.35
CA GLY A 34 7.51 -8.55 -5.66
C GLY A 34 8.47 -7.64 -4.88
N LYS A 35 8.25 -6.32 -4.84
CA LYS A 35 9.04 -5.42 -3.99
C LYS A 35 8.53 -5.43 -2.56
N GLU A 36 9.47 -5.36 -1.61
CA GLU A 36 9.15 -5.21 -0.20
C GLU A 36 9.19 -3.74 0.21
N PHE A 37 8.25 -3.36 1.06
CA PHE A 37 8.13 -2.00 1.57
C PHE A 37 7.78 -2.03 3.04
N VAL A 38 8.20 -0.98 3.74
CA VAL A 38 7.78 -0.77 5.12
C VAL A 38 6.68 0.27 5.14
N PHE A 39 5.55 -0.13 5.73
CA PHE A 39 4.39 0.72 5.90
C PHE A 39 4.14 1.04 7.37
N GLN A 40 3.88 2.32 7.65
CA GLN A 40 3.21 2.70 8.87
C GLN A 40 1.71 2.59 8.64
N ILE A 41 1.07 1.63 9.31
CA ILE A 41 -0.37 1.41 9.21
C ILE A 41 -1.12 2.08 10.37
N ARG A 42 -2.30 2.61 10.08
CA ARG A 42 -3.27 3.07 11.07
C ARG A 42 -4.47 2.13 11.02
N VAL A 43 -4.71 1.47 12.15
CA VAL A 43 -5.88 0.61 12.37
C VAL A 43 -6.91 1.41 13.14
N MET A 44 -8.14 1.48 12.62
CA MET A 44 -9.24 2.18 13.28
C MET A 44 -10.26 1.19 13.85
N PRO A 45 -10.73 1.38 15.09
CA PRO A 45 -11.69 0.47 15.74
C PRO A 45 -13.00 0.24 14.97
N PHE A 46 -13.40 1.18 14.11
CA PHE A 46 -14.72 1.21 13.49
C PHE A 46 -14.81 0.48 12.13
N ASN A 47 -13.70 0.05 11.54
CA ASN A 47 -13.68 -0.56 10.19
C ASN A 47 -13.56 -2.08 10.21
N PHE A 48 -13.93 -2.73 11.31
CA PHE A 48 -13.96 -4.19 11.40
C PHE A 48 -15.36 -4.68 11.00
N THR A 49 -15.50 -5.11 9.75
CA THR A 49 -16.55 -6.10 9.45
C THR A 49 -15.96 -7.48 9.74
N PRO A 50 -16.76 -8.47 10.17
CA PRO A 50 -16.24 -9.81 10.50
C PRO A 50 -15.42 -10.46 9.39
N ASN A 51 -15.64 -10.06 8.13
CA ASN A 51 -15.00 -10.66 6.95
C ASN A 51 -14.00 -9.72 6.25
N HIS A 52 -13.94 -8.44 6.61
CA HIS A 52 -13.00 -7.48 6.03
C HIS A 52 -12.46 -6.54 7.10
N HIS A 53 -11.15 -6.65 7.36
CA HIS A 53 -10.41 -5.72 8.18
C HIS A 53 -9.73 -4.70 7.27
N THR A 54 -10.12 -3.43 7.39
CA THR A 54 -9.50 -2.34 6.62
C THR A 54 -8.51 -1.57 7.49
N PHE A 55 -7.34 -1.26 6.94
CA PHE A 55 -6.36 -0.34 7.52
C PHE A 55 -6.00 0.74 6.50
N THR A 56 -5.49 1.87 7.00
CA THR A 56 -4.91 2.91 6.13
C THR A 56 -3.40 2.92 6.28
N VAL A 57 -2.69 3.30 5.22
CA VAL A 57 -1.24 3.52 5.25
C VAL A 57 -1.01 5.03 5.36
N SER A 58 -0.32 5.47 6.42
CA SER A 58 0.02 6.89 6.60
C SER A 58 1.37 7.26 6.00
N THR A 59 2.31 6.32 6.02
CA THR A 59 3.70 6.55 5.60
C THR A 59 4.29 5.30 4.94
N ILE A 60 5.12 5.53 3.92
CA ILE A 60 5.91 4.51 3.22
C ILE A 60 7.38 4.92 3.33
N THR A 61 8.23 3.96 3.68
CA THR A 61 9.69 4.13 3.84
C THR A 61 10.45 3.07 3.06
N GLU A 62 11.55 3.46 2.43
CA GLU A 62 12.44 2.57 1.68
C GLU A 62 13.33 1.78 2.65
N GLU A 63 13.50 0.49 2.37
CA GLU A 63 14.08 -0.56 3.23
C GLU A 63 15.43 -0.18 3.88
N ASN A 64 16.26 0.62 3.20
CA ASN A 64 17.60 1.01 3.66
C ASN A 64 17.65 1.84 4.95
N THR A 65 16.51 2.20 5.54
CA THR A 65 16.47 2.99 6.79
C THR A 65 16.16 2.21 8.06
N MET A 66 15.97 0.87 8.01
CA MET A 66 15.48 0.13 9.18
C MET A 66 16.37 -1.02 9.68
N ALA A 67 17.40 -0.67 10.46
CA ALA A 67 17.91 -1.60 11.46
C ALA A 67 16.97 -1.75 12.69
N ASN A 68 15.96 -0.87 12.87
CA ASN A 68 15.35 -0.66 14.20
C ASN A 68 13.81 -0.69 14.32
N LEU A 69 13.03 -1.00 13.27
CA LEU A 69 11.56 -0.95 13.35
C LEU A 69 10.86 -2.28 12.98
N ARG A 70 11.41 -3.43 13.40
CA ARG A 70 10.64 -4.69 13.41
C ARG A 70 9.71 -4.72 14.62
N ILE A 71 8.66 -3.90 14.60
CA ILE A 71 7.55 -4.06 15.55
C ILE A 71 6.68 -5.21 15.03
N LYS A 72 6.81 -6.39 15.64
CA LYS A 72 5.84 -7.48 15.47
C LYS A 72 4.49 -7.00 16.01
N LEU A 73 3.55 -6.70 15.11
CA LEU A 73 2.15 -6.50 15.49
C LEU A 73 1.54 -7.87 15.79
N SER A 74 1.46 -8.24 17.07
CA SER A 74 0.64 -9.36 17.54
C SER A 74 -0.74 -8.84 17.91
N PHE A 75 -1.75 -9.16 17.10
CA PHE A 75 -3.14 -8.94 17.47
C PHE A 75 -3.56 -10.05 18.45
N SER A 76 -3.78 -9.69 19.72
CA SER A 76 -4.50 -10.55 20.66
C SER A 76 -5.99 -10.20 20.55
N GLY A 77 -6.76 -11.04 19.88
CA GLY A 77 -8.22 -10.91 19.88
C GLY A 77 -8.75 -11.24 21.27
N HIS A 78 -9.29 -10.25 21.97
CA HIS A 78 -10.15 -10.52 23.12
C HIS A 78 -11.50 -10.96 22.58
N LYS A 79 -11.89 -12.19 22.91
CA LYS A 79 -13.18 -12.78 22.56
C LYS A 79 -14.08 -12.57 23.76
N ASP A 80 -15.09 -11.72 23.62
CA ASP A 80 -16.24 -11.68 24.53
C ASP A 80 -17.32 -12.63 24.03
#